data_AF-E5CG84-F1
#
_entry.id   AF-E5CG84-F1
#
_cell.length_a   1.000
_cell.length_b   1.000
_cell.length_c   1.000
_cell.angle_alpha   90.00
_cell.angle_beta   90.00
_cell.angle_gamma   90.00
#
_symmetry.space_group_name_H-M   'P 1'
#
loop_
_entity.id
_entity.type
_entity.pdbx_description
1 polymer ?
#
loop_
_entity_poly.entity_id
_entity_poly.type
_entity_poly.pdbx_seq_one_letter_code
_entity_poly.pdbx_strand_id
1 'polypeptide(L)'
;MYKKELKGEIIMPTVLRETYPTAKKEHICEFCACKIQPGQKYVRQTNVYDRTLYDFVTHQECNELAHELMMYDDYDDSGLDGESFRSQLYSYIYDKHIEDIYTNWKFNRYEIVKKVLKELKNE
;
A
#
# COMPACT_ATOMS: atom_id res chain seq x y z
N MET A 1 -24.99 8.69 40.01
CA MET A 1 -26.12 8.57 39.06
C MET A 1 -25.60 8.98 37.69
N TYR A 2 -25.78 8.08 36.72
CA TYR A 2 -25.59 8.19 35.26
C TYR A 2 -24.19 8.33 34.63
N LYS A 3 -24.00 7.44 33.66
CA LYS A 3 -22.81 7.05 32.88
C LYS A 3 -22.64 7.92 31.63
N LYS A 4 -21.39 7.93 31.15
CA LYS A 4 -20.91 7.98 29.74
C LYS A 4 -21.41 9.13 28.86
N GLU A 5 -20.44 9.83 28.28
CA GLU A 5 -20.36 9.99 26.81
C GLU A 5 -18.89 10.25 26.42
N LEU A 6 -18.17 9.18 26.06
CA LEU A 6 -16.97 9.30 25.24
C LEU A 6 -17.45 9.53 23.80
N LYS A 7 -17.66 10.80 23.43
CA LYS A 7 -17.79 11.22 22.02
C LYS A 7 -16.39 11.44 21.46
N GLY A 8 -15.71 10.35 21.15
CA GLY A 8 -14.57 10.34 20.25
C GLY A 8 -14.98 9.51 19.05
N GLU A 9 -15.43 10.16 17.98
CA GLU A 9 -15.70 9.47 16.73
C GLU A 9 -14.37 8.89 16.22
N ILE A 10 -14.37 7.59 15.94
CA ILE A 10 -13.20 6.87 15.42
C ILE A 10 -13.01 7.34 13.98
N ILE A 11 -12.19 8.36 13.78
CA ILE A 11 -11.84 8.94 12.46
C ILE A 11 -10.67 8.24 11.79
N MET A 12 -10.07 7.23 12.42
CA MET A 12 -9.01 6.40 11.83
C MET A 12 -9.56 5.03 11.40
N PRO A 13 -9.21 4.52 10.20
CA PRO A 13 -9.51 3.13 9.85
C PRO A 13 -8.83 2.19 10.83
N THR A 14 -9.62 1.38 11.54
CA THR A 14 -9.09 0.39 12.47
C THR A 14 -8.86 -0.93 11.76
N VAL A 15 -7.65 -1.47 11.86
CA VAL A 15 -7.31 -2.80 11.34
C VAL A 15 -7.89 -3.86 12.27
N LEU A 16 -8.81 -4.67 11.74
CA LEU A 16 -9.41 -5.79 12.48
C LEU A 16 -8.63 -7.09 12.29
N ARG A 17 -8.05 -7.27 11.10
CA ARG A 17 -7.32 -8.48 10.73
C ARG A 17 -6.35 -8.19 9.60
N GLU A 18 -5.18 -8.79 9.65
CA GLU A 18 -4.24 -8.85 8.54
C GLU A 18 -3.87 -10.30 8.25
N THR A 19 -3.75 -10.66 6.97
CA THR A 19 -3.38 -12.01 6.53
C THR A 19 -2.51 -11.97 5.29
N TYR A 20 -1.77 -13.07 5.09
CA TYR A 20 -0.81 -13.26 3.99
C TYR A 20 -1.15 -14.48 3.12
N PRO A 21 -2.35 -14.52 2.50
CA PRO A 21 -2.78 -15.63 1.66
C PRO A 21 -2.00 -15.76 0.35
N THR A 22 -2.13 -16.93 -0.28
CA THR A 22 -1.80 -17.14 -1.69
C THR A 22 -3.05 -16.96 -2.55
N ALA A 23 -2.96 -16.16 -3.60
CA ALA A 23 -4.05 -15.87 -4.52
C ALA A 23 -4.55 -17.14 -5.22
N LYS A 24 -5.85 -17.44 -5.07
CA LYS A 24 -6.52 -18.54 -5.79
C LYS A 24 -7.17 -18.08 -7.09
N LYS A 25 -7.37 -16.77 -7.24
CA LYS A 25 -7.90 -16.08 -8.42
C LYS A 25 -7.20 -14.73 -8.55
N GLU A 26 -7.41 -14.06 -9.67
CA GLU A 26 -6.90 -12.70 -9.86
C GLU A 26 -7.52 -11.72 -8.85
N HIS A 27 -6.68 -10.84 -8.32
CA HIS A 27 -7.09 -9.67 -7.53
C HIS A 27 -6.45 -8.41 -8.13
N ILE A 28 -6.96 -7.23 -7.78
CA ILE A 28 -6.31 -5.97 -8.09
C ILE A 28 -5.64 -5.47 -6.82
N CYS A 29 -4.37 -5.08 -6.92
CA CYS A 29 -3.65 -4.44 -5.83
C CYS A 29 -4.12 -2.99 -5.70
N GLU A 30 -4.59 -2.59 -4.52
CA GLU A 30 -5.09 -1.24 -4.24
C GLU A 30 -3.97 -0.19 -4.35
N PHE A 31 -2.72 -0.57 -4.08
CA PHE A 31 -1.56 0.32 -4.21
C PHE A 31 -1.13 0.55 -5.66
N CYS A 32 -0.71 -0.48 -6.40
CA CYS A 32 -0.15 -0.27 -7.74
C CYS A 32 -1.21 -0.34 -8.86
N ALA A 33 -2.45 -0.72 -8.56
CA ALA A 33 -3.52 -1.01 -9.52
C ALA A 33 -3.16 -2.08 -10.57
N CYS A 34 -2.12 -2.88 -10.34
CA CYS A 34 -1.78 -4.04 -11.16
C CYS A 34 -2.43 -5.31 -10.59
N LYS A 35 -2.51 -6.32 -11.45
CA LYS A 35 -3.09 -7.63 -11.11
C LYS A 35 -2.17 -8.41 -10.17
N ILE A 36 -2.76 -9.01 -9.15
CA ILE A 36 -2.21 -10.09 -8.33
C ILE A 36 -2.68 -11.40 -8.96
N GLN A 37 -1.76 -12.12 -9.58
CA GLN A 37 -2.02 -13.36 -10.31
C GLN A 37 -2.22 -14.54 -9.35
N PRO A 38 -2.97 -15.58 -9.77
CA PRO A 38 -3.03 -16.84 -9.03
C PRO A 38 -1.63 -17.38 -8.70
N GLY A 39 -1.45 -17.87 -7.47
CA GLY A 39 -0.16 -18.36 -6.96
C GLY A 39 0.73 -17.30 -6.31
N GLN A 40 0.46 -16.00 -6.49
CA GLN A 40 1.21 -14.96 -5.78
C GLN A 40 0.76 -14.84 -4.31
N LYS A 41 1.70 -14.54 -3.41
CA LYS A 41 1.39 -14.10 -2.04
C LYS A 41 0.95 -12.64 -2.07
N TYR A 42 0.00 -12.29 -1.21
CA TYR A 42 -0.52 -10.93 -1.11
C TYR A 42 -0.94 -10.61 0.32
N VAL A 43 -1.07 -9.33 0.63
CA VAL A 43 -1.59 -8.86 1.93
C VAL A 43 -3.08 -8.60 1.77
N ARG A 44 -3.88 -9.15 2.69
CA ARG A 44 -5.29 -8.80 2.86
C ARG A 44 -5.50 -8.27 4.26
N GLN A 45 -5.83 -7.00 4.34
CA GLN A 45 -6.17 -6.30 5.57
C GLN A 45 -7.68 -6.05 5.60
N THR A 46 -8.36 -6.45 6.68
CA THR A 46 -9.76 -6.13 6.92
C THR A 46 -9.84 -4.96 7.88
N ASN A 47 -10.51 -3.89 7.44
CA ASN A 47 -10.59 -2.61 8.11
C ASN A 47 -12.02 -2.28 8.48
N VAL A 48 -12.18 -1.40 9.48
CA VAL A 48 -13.43 -0.69 9.75
C VAL A 48 -13.18 0.81 9.76
N TYR A 49 -13.95 1.55 8.97
CA TYR A 49 -13.95 3.02 8.92
C TYR A 49 -15.38 3.51 8.84
N ASP A 50 -15.76 4.47 9.70
CA ASP A 50 -17.14 4.96 9.81
C ASP A 50 -18.20 3.83 9.78
N ARG A 51 -17.97 2.81 10.63
CA ARG A 51 -18.83 1.61 10.76
C ARG A 51 -18.93 0.75 9.50
N THR A 52 -18.16 1.05 8.46
CA THR A 52 -18.10 0.30 7.21
C THR A 52 -16.91 -0.64 7.23
N LEU A 53 -17.19 -1.93 7.02
CA LEU A 53 -16.16 -2.96 6.85
C LEU A 53 -15.70 -3.00 5.41
N TYR A 54 -14.39 -3.02 5.20
CA TYR A 54 -13.80 -3.18 3.88
C TYR A 54 -12.50 -3.98 3.95
N ASP A 55 -12.14 -4.62 2.84
CA ASP A 55 -10.84 -5.26 2.69
C ASP A 55 -9.93 -4.38 1.83
N PHE A 56 -8.68 -4.29 2.22
CA PHE A 56 -7.60 -3.65 1.48
C PHE A 56 -6.61 -4.72 1.03
N VAL A 57 -6.42 -4.85 -0.28
CA VAL A 57 -5.68 -5.94 -0.90
C VAL A 57 -4.48 -5.39 -1.65
N THR A 58 -3.27 -5.83 -1.32
CA THR A 58 -2.04 -5.34 -1.95
C THR A 58 -1.09 -6.47 -2.28
N HIS A 59 -0.23 -6.29 -3.30
CA HIS A 59 0.95 -7.13 -3.42
C HIS A 59 1.80 -7.01 -2.15
N GLN A 60 2.43 -8.10 -1.74
CA GLN A 60 3.31 -8.08 -0.57
C GLN A 60 4.46 -7.09 -0.76
N GLU A 61 5.04 -7.02 -1.96
CA GLU A 61 6.13 -6.08 -2.27
C GLU A 61 5.67 -4.62 -2.30
N CYS A 62 4.41 -4.36 -2.67
CA CYS A 62 3.87 -2.99 -2.59
C CYS A 62 3.70 -2.55 -1.15
N ASN A 63 3.21 -3.43 -0.27
CA ASN A 63 3.09 -3.12 1.15
C ASN A 63 4.46 -2.95 1.82
N GLU A 64 5.43 -3.81 1.50
CA GLU A 64 6.79 -3.69 1.99
C GLU A 64 7.44 -2.37 1.53
N LEU A 65 7.34 -2.02 0.24
CA LEU A 65 7.90 -0.77 -0.26
C LEU A 65 7.29 0.47 0.40
N ALA A 66 5.99 0.45 0.71
CA ALA A 66 5.35 1.55 1.42
C ALA A 66 5.97 1.79 2.81
N HIS A 67 6.39 0.72 3.50
CA HIS A 67 7.11 0.83 4.76
C HIS A 67 8.55 1.33 4.57
N GLU A 68 9.28 0.77 3.59
CA GLU A 68 10.68 1.16 3.33
C GLU A 68 10.82 2.64 2.92
N LEU A 69 9.81 3.18 2.23
CA LEU A 69 9.76 4.59 1.85
C LEU A 69 9.05 5.47 2.90
N MET A 70 8.75 4.93 4.09
CA MET A 70 8.08 5.63 5.19
C MET A 70 6.81 6.36 4.75
N MET A 71 6.07 5.79 3.78
CA MET A 71 4.94 6.47 3.13
C MET A 71 3.73 6.69 4.05
N TYR A 72 3.74 6.06 5.22
CA TYR A 72 2.67 6.19 6.22
C TYR A 72 2.91 7.35 7.20
N ASP A 73 4.13 7.89 7.28
CA ASP A 73 4.51 8.87 8.32
C ASP A 73 3.80 10.22 8.14
N ASP A 74 3.42 10.57 6.91
CA ASP A 74 2.71 11.82 6.59
C ASP A 74 1.17 11.70 6.72
N TYR A 75 0.63 10.54 7.13
CA TYR A 75 -0.82 10.30 7.21
C TYR A 75 -1.29 10.02 8.63
N ASP A 76 -1.72 11.10 9.30
CA ASP A 76 -2.19 11.03 10.69
C ASP A 76 -3.49 10.22 10.84
N ASP A 77 -4.47 10.36 9.91
CA ASP A 77 -5.81 9.80 10.13
C ASP A 77 -6.44 9.00 8.97
N SER A 78 -5.99 9.20 7.72
CA SER A 78 -6.64 8.59 6.54
C SER A 78 -6.02 7.27 6.07
N GLY A 79 -4.82 6.93 6.56
CA GLY A 79 -4.00 5.87 5.98
C GLY A 79 -3.49 6.21 4.57
N LEU A 80 -2.69 5.31 4.02
CA LEU A 80 -2.13 5.43 2.68
C LEU A 80 -3.10 4.84 1.64
N ASP A 81 -3.58 5.68 0.73
CA ASP A 81 -4.37 5.22 -0.42
C ASP A 81 -3.47 4.87 -1.62
N GLY A 82 -4.07 4.28 -2.65
CA GLY A 82 -3.34 3.87 -3.85
C GLY A 82 -2.79 5.04 -4.69
N GLU A 83 -3.50 6.15 -4.78
CA GLU A 83 -3.06 7.33 -5.53
C GLU A 83 -1.84 7.95 -4.88
N SER A 84 -1.91 8.13 -3.57
CA SER A 84 -0.83 8.57 -2.70
C SER A 84 0.40 7.67 -2.85
N PHE A 85 0.23 6.34 -2.73
CA PHE A 85 1.32 5.38 -2.96
C PHE A 85 1.98 5.54 -4.33
N ARG A 86 1.18 5.64 -5.40
CA ARG A 86 1.69 5.78 -6.78
C ARG A 86 2.41 7.10 -6.98
N SER A 87 1.90 8.18 -6.40
CA SER A 87 2.52 9.50 -6.47
C SER A 87 3.90 9.49 -5.81
N GLN A 88 3.99 8.97 -4.58
CA GLN A 88 5.26 8.89 -3.84
C GLN A 88 6.27 7.95 -4.52
N LEU A 89 5.81 6.82 -5.08
CA LEU A 89 6.65 5.94 -5.89
C LEU A 89 7.27 6.67 -7.09
N TYR A 90 6.47 7.46 -7.81
CA TYR A 90 6.99 8.24 -8.94
C TYR A 90 7.87 9.39 -8.51
N SER A 91 7.60 10.04 -7.37
CA SER A 91 8.49 11.05 -6.79
C SER A 91 9.86 10.47 -6.49
N TYR A 92 9.94 9.31 -5.83
CA TYR A 92 11.20 8.62 -5.56
C TYR A 92 12.00 8.36 -6.84
N ILE A 93 11.35 7.85 -7.89
CA ILE A 93 12.00 7.56 -9.17
C ILE A 93 12.45 8.85 -9.84
N TYR A 94 11.63 9.90 -9.82
CA TYR A 94 12.00 11.18 -10.41
C TYR A 94 13.22 11.79 -9.70
N ASP A 95 13.25 11.74 -8.37
CA ASP A 95 14.33 12.35 -7.58
C ASP A 95 15.65 11.59 -7.70
N LYS A 96 15.62 10.25 -7.73
CA LYS A 96 16.84 9.43 -7.82
C LYS A 96 17.27 9.09 -9.25
N HIS A 97 16.35 9.02 -10.20
CA HIS A 97 16.55 8.39 -11.52
C HIS A 97 16.11 9.28 -12.69
N ILE A 98 16.20 10.61 -12.54
CA ILE A 98 15.80 11.58 -13.59
C ILE A 98 16.55 11.35 -14.91
N GLU A 99 17.82 10.96 -14.86
CA GLU A 99 18.69 10.84 -16.04
C GLU A 99 18.32 9.64 -16.93
N ASP A 100 17.73 8.58 -16.36
CA ASP A 100 17.43 7.32 -17.05
C ASP A 100 15.94 6.91 -16.97
N ILE A 101 15.05 7.80 -16.51
CA ILE A 101 13.62 7.54 -16.35
C ILE A 101 12.95 7.02 -17.63
N TYR A 102 13.34 7.52 -18.81
CA TYR A 102 12.74 7.13 -20.09
C TYR A 102 13.33 5.85 -20.70
N THR A 103 14.42 5.33 -20.16
CA THR A 103 15.12 4.13 -20.69
C THR A 103 15.00 2.94 -19.75
N ASN A 104 15.17 3.15 -18.44
CA ASN A 104 15.30 2.07 -17.46
C ASN A 104 14.07 1.84 -16.57
N TRP A 105 13.00 2.63 -16.75
CA TRP A 105 11.78 2.60 -15.91
C TRP A 105 10.47 2.37 -16.68
N LYS A 106 10.54 1.82 -17.90
CA LYS A 106 9.39 1.48 -18.77
C LYS A 106 8.65 0.18 -18.39
N PHE A 107 8.52 -0.11 -17.10
CA PHE A 107 7.82 -1.31 -16.65
C PHE A 107 6.40 -1.00 -16.17
N ASN A 108 5.58 -2.03 -15.96
CA ASN A 108 4.33 -1.83 -15.22
C ASN A 108 4.65 -1.46 -13.76
N ARG A 109 3.69 -0.84 -13.05
CA ARG A 109 3.92 -0.33 -11.69
C ARG A 109 4.38 -1.41 -10.70
N TYR A 110 3.92 -2.64 -10.82
CA TYR A 110 4.37 -3.72 -9.95
C TYR A 110 5.84 -4.12 -10.18
N GLU A 111 6.28 -4.17 -11.43
CA GLU A 111 7.70 -4.39 -11.75
C GLU A 111 8.60 -3.23 -11.29
N ILE A 112 8.11 -1.99 -11.42
CA ILE A 112 8.76 -0.80 -10.87
C ILE A 112 8.95 -0.95 -9.35
N VAL A 113 7.89 -1.31 -8.62
CA VAL A 113 7.93 -1.54 -7.17
C VAL A 113 9.02 -2.54 -6.80
N LYS A 114 9.07 -3.71 -7.47
CA LYS A 114 10.09 -4.72 -7.21
C LYS A 114 11.51 -4.22 -7.49
N LYS A 115 11.68 -3.39 -8.53
CA LYS A 115 12.98 -2.79 -8.87
C LYS A 115 13.44 -1.84 -7.78
N VAL A 116 12.59 -0.89 -7.36
CA VAL A 116 12.89 0.04 -6.26
C VAL A 116 13.19 -0.71 -4.97
N LEU A 117 12.35 -1.68 -4.61
CA LEU A 117 12.54 -2.47 -3.39
C LEU A 117 13.86 -3.24 -3.41
N LYS A 118 14.28 -3.73 -4.57
CA LYS A 118 15.59 -4.35 -4.74
C LYS A 118 16.73 -3.33 -4.59
N GLU A 119 16.57 -2.11 -5.10
CA GLU A 119 17.56 -1.03 -4.92
C GLU A 119 17.74 -0.71 -3.42
N LEU A 120 16.65 -0.48 -2.69
CA LEU A 120 16.68 -0.16 -1.26
C LEU A 120 17.32 -1.27 -0.40
N LYS A 121 17.16 -2.54 -0.77
CA LYS A 121 17.74 -3.68 -0.04
C LYS A 121 19.22 -3.94 -0.35
N ASN A 122 19.76 -3.31 -1.38
CA ASN A 122 21.18 -3.42 -1.75
C ASN A 122 22.01 -2.18 -1.34
N GLU A 123 21.36 -1.15 -0.78
CA GLU A 123 21.98 -0.02 -0.09
C GLU A 123 22.32 -0.39 1.35
#